data_AF-A0A6N8YXV8-F1
#
_entry.id   AF-A0A6N8YXV8-F1
#
_cell.length_a   1.000
_cell.length_b   1.000
_cell.length_c   1.000
_cell.angle_alpha   90.00
_cell.angle_beta   90.00
_cell.angle_gamma   90.00
#
_symmetry.space_group_name_H-M   'P 1'
#
loop_
_entity.id
_entity.type
_entity.pdbx_description
1 polymer ?
#
loop_
_entity_poly.entity_id
_entity_poly.type
_entity_poly.pdbx_seq_one_letter_code
_entity_poly.pdbx_strand_id
1 'polypeptide(L)'
;MPKYLAKATYSTDGLKGLINEGGSSRRDAITAAIASVGGTVESLYFAFGEDDLYVIFDVPERSGAIALGLNIAAAGAIGWSTTALLTPQEIDDAVGIDVEYRAPQA
;
A
#
# COMPACT_ATOMS: atom_id res chain seq x y z
N MET A 1 -8.75 -12.08 -0.42
CA MET A 1 -7.61 -11.66 0.43
C MET A 1 -7.74 -10.16 0.65
N PRO A 2 -7.39 -9.63 1.82
CA PRO A 2 -7.34 -8.19 2.05
C PRO A 2 -6.49 -7.47 1.01
N LYS A 3 -7.08 -6.45 0.38
CA LYS A 3 -6.45 -5.67 -0.68
C LYS A 3 -6.00 -4.31 -0.15
N TYR A 4 -4.85 -3.84 -0.62
CA TYR A 4 -4.25 -2.60 -0.18
C TYR A 4 -3.76 -1.76 -1.35
N LEU A 5 -3.89 -0.44 -1.21
CA LEU A 5 -3.17 0.54 -2.00
C LEU A 5 -2.04 1.10 -1.15
N ALA A 6 -0.81 0.99 -1.64
CA ALA A 6 0.29 1.76 -1.13
C ALA A 6 0.63 2.92 -2.06
N LYS A 7 0.96 4.05 -1.44
CA LYS A 7 1.48 5.23 -2.11
C LYS A 7 2.84 5.56 -1.52
N ALA A 8 3.76 6.02 -2.36
CA ALA A 8 5.07 6.44 -1.90
C ALA A 8 5.58 7.69 -2.59
N THR A 9 6.33 8.48 -1.82
CA THR A 9 7.12 9.62 -2.29
C THR A 9 8.59 9.34 -2.03
N TYR A 10 9.45 9.58 -3.01
CA TYR A 10 10.89 9.39 -2.83
C TYR A 10 11.51 10.56 -2.07
N SER A 11 12.44 10.22 -1.17
CA SER A 11 13.41 11.21 -0.71
C SER A 11 14.44 11.49 -1.81
N THR A 12 15.26 12.53 -1.65
CA THR A 12 16.34 12.83 -2.60
C THR A 12 17.30 11.66 -2.78
N ASP A 13 17.67 10.95 -1.70
CA ASP A 13 18.55 9.79 -1.79
C ASP A 13 17.84 8.58 -2.40
N GLY A 14 16.53 8.42 -2.12
CA GLY A 14 15.69 7.44 -2.80
C GLY A 14 15.64 7.65 -4.32
N LEU A 15 15.50 8.89 -4.78
CA LEU A 15 15.56 9.23 -6.21
C LEU A 15 16.92 8.92 -6.83
N LYS A 16 18.03 9.21 -6.14
CA LYS A 16 19.37 8.84 -6.65
C LYS A 16 19.49 7.33 -6.83
N GLY A 17 18.99 6.55 -5.87
CA GLY A 17 18.91 5.08 -5.98
C GLY A 17 18.08 4.66 -7.20
N LEU A 18 16.90 5.25 -7.36
CA LEU A 18 16.02 4.96 -8.50
C LEU A 18 16.67 5.30 -9.85
N ILE A 19 17.39 6.42 -9.95
CA ILE A 19 18.12 6.82 -11.17
C ILE A 19 19.21 5.80 -11.50
N ASN A 20 19.90 5.27 -10.48
CA ASN A 20 21.00 4.32 -10.68
C ASN A 20 20.52 2.92 -11.07
N GLU A 21 19.42 2.44 -10.46
CA GLU A 21 18.95 1.06 -10.63
C GLU A 21 17.75 0.90 -11.58
N GLY A 22 17.03 1.99 -11.83
CA GLY A 22 15.84 2.02 -12.69
C GLY A 22 14.56 1.49 -12.03
N GLY A 23 13.43 1.81 -12.66
CA GLY A 23 12.09 1.46 -12.15
C GLY A 23 11.79 -0.05 -12.12
N SER A 24 12.35 -0.84 -13.04
CA SER A 24 12.15 -2.30 -13.06
C SER A 24 12.80 -2.98 -11.86
N SER A 25 14.05 -2.62 -11.51
CA SER A 25 14.73 -3.12 -10.30
C SER A 25 13.88 -2.84 -9.06
N ARG A 26 13.29 -1.64 -9.00
CA ARG A 26 12.44 -1.25 -7.89
C ARG A 26 11.13 -2.03 -7.82
N ARG A 27 10.48 -2.29 -8.95
CA ARG A 27 9.32 -3.17 -9.02
C ARG A 27 9.66 -4.57 -8.50
N ASP A 28 10.81 -5.13 -8.88
CA ASP A 28 11.23 -6.46 -8.44
C ASP A 28 11.47 -6.50 -6.93
N ALA A 29 12.14 -5.48 -6.38
CA ALA A 29 12.34 -5.35 -4.94
C ALA A 29 11.01 -5.25 -4.15
N ILE A 30 10.05 -4.47 -4.65
CA ILE A 30 8.71 -4.35 -4.03
C ILE A 30 7.96 -5.67 -4.10
N THR A 31 8.02 -6.35 -5.26
CA THR A 31 7.37 -7.64 -5.46
C THR A 31 7.94 -8.69 -4.52
N ALA A 32 9.27 -8.75 -4.37
CA ALA A 32 9.94 -9.65 -3.45
C ALA A 32 9.57 -9.36 -1.98
N ALA A 33 9.52 -8.09 -1.59
CA ALA A 33 9.10 -7.69 -0.24
C ALA A 33 7.67 -8.17 0.05
N ILE A 34 6.72 -7.92 -0.86
CA ILE A 34 5.33 -8.34 -0.69
C ILE A 34 5.19 -9.87 -0.69
N ALA A 35 5.93 -10.57 -1.55
CA ALA A 35 5.96 -12.03 -1.57
C ALA A 35 6.53 -12.63 -0.27
N SER A 36 7.46 -11.95 0.40
CA SER A 36 8.06 -12.42 1.66
C SER A 36 7.05 -12.54 2.82
N VAL A 37 5.92 -11.83 2.74
CA VAL A 37 4.81 -11.94 3.69
C VAL A 37 3.61 -12.73 3.12
N GLY A 38 3.84 -13.51 2.05
CA GLY A 38 2.83 -14.32 1.38
C GLY A 38 1.86 -13.55 0.50
N GLY A 39 2.15 -12.28 0.17
CA GLY A 39 1.32 -11.43 -0.65
C GLY A 39 1.63 -11.50 -2.15
N THR A 40 0.83 -10.80 -2.94
CA THR A 40 0.98 -10.67 -4.39
C THR A 40 0.77 -9.22 -4.84
N VAL A 41 1.59 -8.74 -5.79
CA VAL A 41 1.39 -7.45 -6.44
C VAL A 41 0.40 -7.61 -7.59
N GLU A 42 -0.70 -6.86 -7.55
CA GLU A 42 -1.66 -6.77 -8.65
C GLU A 42 -1.19 -5.79 -9.70
N SER A 43 -0.78 -4.59 -9.28
CA SER A 43 -0.27 -3.56 -10.18
C SER A 43 0.70 -2.61 -9.48
N LEU A 44 1.58 -2.01 -10.29
CA LEU A 44 2.54 -1.01 -9.86
C LEU A 44 2.72 0.03 -10.95
N TYR A 45 2.61 1.30 -10.58
CA TYR A 45 2.76 2.43 -11.49
C TYR A 45 3.61 3.51 -10.85
N PHE A 46 4.61 3.99 -11.59
CA PHE A 46 5.21 5.28 -11.32
C PHE A 46 4.29 6.37 -11.87
N ALA A 47 4.19 7.48 -11.16
CA ALA A 47 3.26 8.55 -11.49
C ALA A 47 3.91 9.92 -11.30
N PHE A 48 3.43 10.88 -12.08
CA PHE A 48 3.64 12.29 -11.79
C PHE A 48 2.50 12.76 -10.87
N GLY A 49 2.81 13.58 -9.88
CA GLY A 49 1.82 14.13 -8.96
C GLY A 49 2.38 14.32 -7.56
N GLU A 50 1.50 14.21 -6.56
CA GLU A 50 1.87 14.28 -5.14
C GLU A 50 2.67 13.05 -4.71
N ASP A 51 2.31 11.87 -5.21
CA ASP A 51 3.00 10.60 -4.96
C ASP A 51 3.70 10.11 -6.24
N ASP A 52 4.90 9.54 -6.08
CA ASP A 52 5.74 9.07 -7.19
C ASP A 52 5.42 7.62 -7.61
N LEU A 53 4.79 6.86 -6.73
CA LEU A 53 4.59 5.42 -6.89
C LEU A 53 3.27 4.98 -6.26
N TYR A 54 2.52 4.17 -7.00
CA TYR A 54 1.30 3.51 -6.57
C TYR A 54 1.47 2.00 -6.72
N VAL A 55 1.09 1.24 -5.68
CA VAL A 55 1.14 -0.22 -5.67
C VAL A 55 -0.19 -0.75 -5.17
N ILE A 56 -0.86 -1.58 -5.96
CA ILE A 56 -2.01 -2.37 -5.52
C ILE A 56 -1.52 -3.78 -5.27
N PHE A 57 -1.78 -4.30 -4.08
CA PHE A 57 -1.33 -5.62 -3.68
C PHE A 57 -2.29 -6.28 -2.69
N ASP A 58 -2.22 -7.60 -2.62
CA ASP A 58 -2.94 -8.42 -1.67
C ASP A 58 -1.95 -9.03 -0.67
N VAL A 59 -2.37 -9.15 0.59
CA VAL A 59 -1.68 -9.99 1.57
C VAL A 59 -2.71 -10.87 2.28
N PRO A 60 -2.32 -12.10 2.69
CA PRO A 60 -3.24 -13.02 3.34
C PRO A 60 -3.67 -12.50 4.72
N GLU A 61 -2.73 -11.94 5.48
CA GLU A 61 -2.92 -11.50 6.86
C GLU A 61 -2.58 -10.03 7.05
N ARG A 62 -3.37 -9.32 7.86
CA ARG A 62 -3.16 -7.89 8.15
C ARG A 62 -1.79 -7.62 8.82
N SER A 63 -1.29 -8.56 9.61
CA SER A 63 0.04 -8.49 10.22
C SER A 63 1.16 -8.37 9.17
N GLY A 64 1.00 -9.01 8.00
CA GLY A 64 1.93 -8.89 6.87
C GLY A 64 1.98 -7.48 6.30
N ALA A 65 0.81 -6.85 6.08
CA ALA A 65 0.75 -5.45 5.64
C ALA A 65 1.37 -4.49 6.66
N ILE A 66 1.12 -4.71 7.96
CA ILE A 66 1.72 -3.91 9.04
C ILE A 66 3.25 -4.05 9.02
N ALA A 67 3.76 -5.29 8.92
CA ALA A 67 5.20 -5.55 8.88
C ALA A 67 5.88 -4.89 7.66
N LEU A 68 5.25 -4.96 6.49
CA LEU A 68 5.72 -4.25 5.28
C LEU A 68 5.80 -2.74 5.52
N GLY A 69 4.71 -2.12 5.96
CA GLY A 69 4.66 -0.68 6.18
C GLY A 69 5.71 -0.18 7.16
N LEU A 70 5.90 -0.89 8.28
CA LEU A 70 6.91 -0.54 9.29
C LEU A 70 8.34 -0.63 8.72
N ASN A 71 8.69 -1.73 8.06
CA ASN A 71 10.04 -1.92 7.54
C ASN A 71 10.35 -1.00 6.36
N ILE A 72 9.39 -0.76 5.48
CA ILE A 72 9.55 0.14 4.33
C ILE A 72 9.71 1.60 4.81
N ALA A 73 8.87 2.04 5.74
CA ALA A 73 8.98 3.39 6.30
C ALA A 73 10.31 3.57 7.07
N ALA A 74 10.74 2.58 7.84
CA ALA A 74 12.00 2.62 8.58
C ALA A 74 13.25 2.68 7.69
N ALA A 75 13.17 2.21 6.43
CA ALA A 75 14.28 2.32 5.48
C ALA A 75 14.60 3.77 5.07
N GLY A 76 13.68 4.73 5.31
CA GLY A 76 13.93 6.17 5.17
C GLY A 76 14.11 6.70 3.73
N ALA A 77 14.18 5.81 2.74
CA ALA A 77 14.33 6.18 1.34
C ALA A 77 13.03 6.73 0.70
N ILE A 78 11.88 6.49 1.34
CA ILE A 78 10.56 6.93 0.86
C ILE A 78 9.64 7.33 2.02
N GLY A 79 8.73 8.26 1.77
CA GLY A 79 7.48 8.37 2.53
C GLY A 79 6.54 7.26 2.10
N TRP A 80 5.88 6.60 3.04
CA TRP A 80 5.02 5.44 2.76
C TRP A 80 3.65 5.59 3.42
N SER A 81 2.60 5.37 2.63
CA SER A 81 1.21 5.31 3.11
C SER A 81 0.56 4.04 2.61
N THR A 82 -0.21 3.36 3.46
CA THR A 82 -0.99 2.17 3.10
C THR A 82 -2.46 2.37 3.44
N THR A 83 -3.32 2.16 2.46
CA THR A 83 -4.77 2.24 2.56
C THR A 83 -5.35 0.85 2.33
N ALA A 84 -6.13 0.33 3.28
CA ALA A 84 -6.94 -0.85 3.05
C ALA A 84 -8.05 -0.53 2.05
N LEU A 85 -8.17 -1.34 0.99
CA LEU A 85 -9.21 -1.19 -0.02
C LEU A 85 -10.38 -2.10 0.32
N LEU A 86 -11.59 -1.60 0.09
CA LEU A 86 -12.83 -2.35 0.23
C LEU A 86 -13.32 -2.75 -1.16
N THR A 87 -13.74 -4.00 -1.29
CA THR A 87 -14.42 -4.50 -2.49
C THR A 87 -15.87 -4.04 -2.52
N PRO A 88 -16.52 -3.97 -3.70
CA PRO A 88 -17.96 -3.74 -3.78
C PRO A 88 -18.76 -4.74 -2.93
N GLN A 89 -18.37 -6.01 -2.92
CA GLN A 89 -19.04 -7.04 -2.12
C GLN A 89 -18.96 -6.77 -0.62
N GLU A 90 -17.81 -6.30 -0.10
CA GLU A 90 -17.68 -5.91 1.31
C GLU A 90 -18.58 -4.72 1.66
N ILE A 91 -18.82 -3.81 0.72
CA ILE A 91 -19.80 -2.73 0.89
C ILE A 91 -21.22 -3.30 0.90
N ASP A 92 -21.56 -4.15 -0.06
CA ASP A 92 -22.89 -4.77 -0.18
C ASP A 92 -23.26 -5.57 1.09
N ASP A 93 -22.30 -6.35 1.60
CA ASP A 93 -22.45 -7.13 2.83
C ASP A 93 -22.63 -6.20 4.06
N ALA A 94 -22.03 -5.01 4.04
CA ALA A 94 -22.10 -4.05 5.14
C ALA A 94 -23.37 -3.17 5.12
N VAL A 95 -23.91 -2.84 3.94
CA VAL A 95 -25.08 -1.93 3.80
C VAL A 95 -26.33 -2.47 4.51
N GLY A 96 -26.47 -3.80 4.64
CA GLY A 96 -27.60 -4.43 5.31
C GLY A 96 -27.52 -4.49 6.85
N ILE A 97 -26.45 -3.98 7.46
CA ILE A 97 -26.23 -4.08 8.91
C ILE A 97 -26.90 -2.88 9.60
N ASP A 98 -27.90 -3.15 10.44
CA ASP A 98 -28.50 -2.12 11.30
C ASP A 98 -27.48 -1.63 12.34
N VAL A 99 -27.26 -0.31 12.38
CA VAL A 99 -26.35 0.34 13.33
C VAL A 99 -27.15 1.29 14.23
N GLU A 100 -27.17 1.00 15.53
CA GLU A 100 -27.66 1.96 16.52
C GLU A 100 -26.65 3.11 16.67
N TYR A 101 -26.93 4.25 16.02
CA TYR A 101 -26.11 5.45 16.10
C TYR A 101 -26.90 6.61 16.69
N ARG A 102 -26.39 7.19 17.79
CA ARG A 102 -26.87 8.46 18.33
C ARG A 102 -25.91 9.58 17.91
N ALA A 103 -26.37 10.46 17.04
CA ALA A 103 -25.60 11.64 16.64
C ALA A 103 -25.27 12.55 17.85
N PRO A 104 -24.09 13.20 17.86
CA PRO A 104 -23.78 14.21 18.87
C PRO A 104 -24.78 15.36 18.79
N GLN A 105 -25.25 15.84 19.96
CA GLN A 105 -26.08 17.04 20.03
C GLN A 105 -25.18 18.28 19.98
N ALA A 106 -25.62 19.30 19.25
CA ALA A 106 -24.91 20.58 19.09
C ALA A 106 -24.73 21.33 20.42
#